data_AF-A0A1E5SX41-F1
#
_entry.id   AF-A0A1E5SX41-F1
#
_cell.length_a   1.000
_cell.length_b   1.000
_cell.length_c   1.000
_cell.angle_alpha   90.00
_cell.angle_beta   90.00
_cell.angle_gamma   90.00
#
_symmetry.space_group_name_H-M   'P 1'
#
loop_
_entity.id
_entity.type
_entity.pdbx_description
1 polymer ?
#
loop_
_entity_poly.entity_id
_entity_poly.type
_entity_poly.pdbx_seq_one_letter_code
_entity_poly.pdbx_strand_id
1 'polypeptide(L)'
;MDKSYLKLEERKDIAYDQAFLMIMRVVEDLMAKDFNRLINILYRIDVSEEKLKEALALSNDNPASVVTKMILDRQLQKVETRKKYSS
;
A
#
# COMPACT_ATOMS: atom_id res chain seq x y z
N MET A 1 10.45 15.59 3.38
CA MET A 1 10.71 14.21 3.85
C MET A 1 11.86 13.66 3.02
N ASP A 2 12.85 13.03 3.66
CA ASP A 2 13.89 12.30 2.92
C ASP A 2 13.25 11.15 2.15
N LYS A 3 13.36 11.15 0.82
CA LYS A 3 12.78 10.16 -0.09
C LYS A 3 13.75 9.04 -0.46
N SER A 4 14.92 8.98 0.18
CA SER A 4 15.94 7.95 -0.06
C SER A 4 15.39 6.53 -0.07
N TYR A 5 14.38 6.25 0.76
CA TYR A 5 13.71 4.95 0.82
C TYR A 5 12.94 4.58 -0.46
N LEU A 6 12.58 5.52 -1.33
CA LEU A 6 11.84 5.23 -2.57
C LEU A 6 12.74 4.71 -3.71
N LYS A 7 14.07 4.67 -3.53
CA LYS A 7 15.05 4.20 -4.51
C LYS A 7 15.07 2.67 -4.58
N LEU A 8 13.99 2.10 -5.10
CA LEU A 8 13.82 0.65 -5.22
C LEU A 8 14.74 0.06 -6.29
N GLU A 9 15.12 0.82 -7.33
CA GLU A 9 16.04 0.34 -8.37
C GLU A 9 17.43 -0.03 -7.85
N GLU A 10 17.84 0.54 -6.70
CA GLU A 10 19.13 0.24 -6.07
C GLU A 10 19.05 -1.01 -5.15
N ARG A 11 17.86 -1.60 -4.97
CA ARG A 11 17.59 -2.70 -4.03
C ARG A 11 17.25 -3.98 -4.79
N LYS A 12 18.21 -4.90 -4.89
CA LYS A 12 18.07 -6.15 -5.66
C LYS A 12 16.95 -7.07 -5.14
N ASP A 13 16.74 -7.11 -3.83
CA ASP A 13 15.68 -7.88 -3.19
C ASP A 13 15.12 -7.11 -2.00
N ILE A 14 13.79 -7.07 -1.85
CA ILE A 14 13.10 -6.44 -0.72
C ILE A 14 12.20 -7.48 -0.07
N ALA A 15 12.49 -7.79 1.20
CA ALA A 15 11.63 -8.64 2.01
C ALA A 15 10.28 -7.97 2.28
N TYR A 16 9.24 -8.78 2.52
CA TYR A 16 7.88 -8.29 2.77
C TYR A 16 7.83 -7.22 3.87
N ASP A 17 8.46 -7.48 5.03
CA ASP A 17 8.45 -6.54 6.16
C ASP A 17 9.11 -5.20 5.82
N GLN A 18 10.15 -5.22 4.99
CA GLN A 18 10.80 -4.00 4.51
C GLN A 18 9.88 -3.21 3.60
N ALA A 19 9.23 -3.88 2.64
CA ALA A 19 8.23 -3.24 1.78
C ALA A 19 7.06 -2.67 2.59
N PHE A 20 6.60 -3.41 3.60
CA PHE A 20 5.55 -2.99 4.53
C PHE A 20 5.92 -1.67 5.22
N LEU A 21 7.06 -1.62 5.90
CA LEU A 21 7.49 -0.42 6.63
C LEU A 21 7.67 0.79 5.69
N MET A 22 8.20 0.57 4.49
CA MET A 22 8.41 1.63 3.51
C MET A 22 7.09 2.20 2.99
N ILE A 23 6.12 1.35 2.69
CA ILE A 23 4.78 1.78 2.25
C ILE A 23 4.03 2.45 3.40
N MET A 24 4.07 1.86 4.60
CA MET A 24 3.42 2.40 5.80
C MET A 24 3.89 3.82 6.08
N ARG A 25 5.20 4.09 5.98
CA ARG A 25 5.74 5.43 6.13
C ARG A 25 5.14 6.44 5.13
N VAL A 26 4.93 6.04 3.88
CA VAL A 26 4.29 6.89 2.86
C VAL A 26 2.81 7.12 3.17
N VAL A 27 2.13 6.06 3.59
CA VAL A 27 0.71 6.10 3.95
C VAL A 27 0.50 7.04 5.15
N GLU A 28 1.26 6.89 6.23
CA GLU A 28 1.20 7.77 7.40
C GLU A 28 1.35 9.23 7.01
N ASP A 29 2.33 9.52 6.14
CA ASP A 29 2.59 10.87 5.67
C ASP A 29 1.43 11.45 4.84
N LEU A 30 0.85 10.64 3.95
CA LEU A 30 -0.31 11.05 3.16
C LEU A 30 -1.56 11.19 4.03
N MET A 31 -1.79 10.30 5.00
CA MET A 31 -2.90 10.42 5.94
C MET A 31 -2.84 11.73 6.73
N ALA A 32 -1.63 12.11 7.19
CA ALA A 32 -1.43 13.31 7.98
C ALA A 32 -1.47 14.61 7.16
N LYS A 33 -1.01 14.57 5.90
CA LYS A 33 -0.75 15.80 5.11
C LYS A 33 -1.69 15.99 3.92
N ASP A 34 -2.18 14.91 3.31
CA ASP A 34 -2.97 14.95 2.08
C ASP A 34 -3.79 13.66 1.88
N PHE A 35 -4.86 13.53 2.68
CA PHE A 35 -5.70 12.33 2.66
C PHE A 35 -6.40 12.13 1.31
N ASN A 36 -6.81 13.21 0.64
CA ASN A 36 -7.43 13.13 -0.68
C ASN A 36 -6.48 12.50 -1.71
N ARG A 37 -5.19 12.85 -1.65
CA ARG A 37 -4.18 12.21 -2.49
C ARG A 37 -4.00 10.73 -2.15
N LEU A 38 -4.09 10.33 -0.89
CA LEU A 38 -4.08 8.91 -0.52
C LEU A 38 -5.23 8.16 -1.20
N ILE A 39 -6.47 8.64 -1.06
CA ILE A 39 -7.65 8.03 -1.69
C ILE A 39 -7.50 7.93 -3.21
N ASN A 40 -7.04 9.00 -3.86
CA ASN A 40 -6.79 9.02 -5.30
C ASN A 40 -5.75 7.97 -5.74
N ILE A 41 -4.70 7.76 -4.93
CA ILE A 41 -3.69 6.72 -5.21
C ILE A 41 -4.29 5.33 -5.04
N LEU A 42 -5.01 5.09 -3.94
CA LEU A 42 -5.65 3.80 -3.65
C LEU A 42 -6.61 3.39 -4.76
N TYR A 43 -7.42 4.32 -5.26
CA TYR A 43 -8.32 4.07 -6.38
C TYR A 43 -7.57 3.63 -7.65
N ARG A 44 -6.44 4.27 -7.97
CA ARG A 44 -5.63 3.95 -9.17
C ARG A 44 -4.95 2.58 -9.12
N ILE A 45 -4.85 1.97 -7.95
CA ILE A 45 -4.29 0.62 -7.78
C ILE A 45 -5.38 -0.44 -7.50
N ASP A 46 -6.65 -0.07 -7.72
CA ASP A 46 -7.85 -0.89 -7.49
C ASP A 46 -8.09 -1.27 -6.02
N VAL A 47 -7.79 -0.34 -5.10
CA VAL A 47 -8.29 -0.40 -3.71
C VAL A 47 -9.49 0.55 -3.62
N SER A 48 -10.70 -0.02 -3.43
CA SER A 48 -11.92 0.79 -3.37
C SER A 48 -12.05 1.55 -2.04
N GLU A 49 -12.58 2.77 -2.10
CA GLU A 49 -12.84 3.60 -0.91
C GLU A 49 -13.81 2.93 0.07
N GLU A 50 -14.80 2.20 -0.44
CA GLU A 50 -15.74 1.43 0.37
C GLU A 50 -15.01 0.36 1.20
N LYS A 51 -14.17 -0.48 0.57
CA LYS A 51 -13.38 -1.50 1.27
C LYS A 51 -12.40 -0.89 2.26
N LEU A 52 -11.85 0.29 1.93
CA LEU A 52 -10.97 1.02 2.84
C LEU A 52 -11.73 1.46 4.10
N LYS A 53 -12.90 2.09 3.94
CA LYS A 53 -13.74 2.53 5.06
C LYS A 53 -14.15 1.35 5.93
N GLU A 54 -14.57 0.25 5.32
CA GLU A 54 -14.91 -0.98 6.02
C GLU A 54 -13.71 -1.53 6.80
N ALA A 55 -12.54 -1.66 6.15
CA ALA A 55 -11.34 -2.18 6.81
C ALA A 55 -10.88 -1.31 7.98
N LEU A 56 -10.99 0.02 7.86
CA LEU A 56 -10.66 0.96 8.93
C LEU A 56 -11.70 0.93 10.07
N ALA A 57 -12.98 0.76 9.76
CA ALA A 57 -14.04 0.70 10.77
C ALA A 57 -14.03 -0.61 11.57
N LEU A 58 -13.61 -1.72 10.94
CA LEU A 58 -13.56 -3.05 11.56
C LEU A 58 -12.25 -3.34 12.32
N SER A 59 -11.22 -2.53 12.11
CA SER A 59 -9.90 -2.75 12.71
C SER A 59 -9.65 -1.83 13.91
N ASN A 60 -8.99 -2.38 14.93
CA ASN A 60 -8.43 -1.62 16.05
C ASN A 60 -6.92 -1.35 15.88
N ASP A 61 -6.35 -1.75 14.74
CA ASP A 61 -4.93 -1.57 14.45
C ASP A 61 -4.63 -0.12 14.02
N ASN A 62 -3.34 0.19 13.86
CA ASN A 62 -2.93 1.46 13.28
C ASN A 62 -3.53 1.61 11.86
N PRO A 63 -4.31 2.68 11.57
CA PRO A 63 -4.92 2.89 10.26
C PRO A 63 -3.95 2.78 9.07
N ALA A 64 -2.74 3.31 9.21
CA ALA A 64 -1.73 3.25 8.17
C ALA A 64 -1.23 1.81 7.92
N SER A 65 -1.15 0.99 8.97
CA SER A 65 -0.84 -0.45 8.82
C SER A 65 -1.95 -1.20 8.07
N VAL A 66 -3.22 -0.88 8.34
CA VAL A 66 -4.38 -1.46 7.65
C VAL A 66 -4.32 -1.12 6.16
N VAL A 67 -4.17 0.16 5.82
CA VAL A 67 -4.06 0.61 4.42
C VAL A 67 -2.84 -0.02 3.73
N THR A 68 -1.70 -0.10 4.42
CA THR A 68 -0.47 -0.73 3.88
C THR A 68 -0.70 -2.18 3.52
N LYS A 69 -1.37 -2.93 4.39
CA LYS A 69 -1.73 -4.32 4.13
C LYS A 69 -2.63 -4.44 2.89
N MET A 70 -3.66 -3.59 2.78
CA MET A 70 -4.52 -3.57 1.60
C MET A 70 -3.76 -3.29 0.30
N ILE A 71 -2.79 -2.36 0.32
CA ILE A 71 -1.93 -2.05 -0.83
C ILE A 71 -1.12 -3.29 -1.24
N LEU A 72 -0.45 -3.93 -0.27
CA LEU A 72 0.40 -5.09 -0.53
C LEU A 72 -0.40 -6.29 -1.02
N ASP A 73 -1.53 -6.60 -0.37
CA ASP A 73 -2.42 -7.69 -0.77
C ASP A 73 -2.88 -7.49 -2.22
N ARG A 74 -3.22 -6.25 -2.59
CA ARG A 74 -3.61 -5.92 -3.96
C ARG A 74 -2.46 -6.11 -4.95
N GLN A 75 -1.23 -5.73 -4.60
CA GLN A 75 -0.07 -5.95 -5.48
C GLN A 75 0.26 -7.43 -5.66
N LEU A 76 0.19 -8.21 -4.58
CA LEU A 76 0.37 -9.66 -4.62
C LEU A 76 -0.69 -10.32 -5.51
N GLN A 77 -1.96 -9.95 -5.36
CA GLN A 77 -3.03 -10.41 -6.25
C GLN A 77 -2.75 -10.12 -7.72
N LYS A 78 -2.22 -8.93 -8.07
CA LYS A 78 -1.84 -8.61 -9.47
C LYS A 78 -0.73 -9.52 -9.98
N VAL A 79 0.24 -9.85 -9.15
CA VAL A 79 1.31 -10.79 -9.52
C VAL A 79 0.73 -12.18 -9.79
N GLU A 80 -0.11 -12.69 -8.89
CA GLU A 80 -0.73 -14.01 -9.05
C GLU A 80 -1.67 -14.06 -10.26
N THR A 81 -2.47 -13.02 -10.50
CA THR A 81 -3.30 -12.91 -11.70
C THR A 81 -2.44 -12.95 -12.97
N ARG A 82 -1.34 -12.18 -13.03
CA ARG A 82 -0.44 -12.22 -14.19
C ARG A 82 0.12 -13.62 -14.41
N LYS A 83 0.67 -14.26 -13.37
CA LYS A 83 1.16 -15.65 -13.46
C LYS A 83 0.11 -16.62 -14.00
N LYS A 84 -1.15 -16.48 -13.55
CA LYS A 84 -2.26 -17.35 -13.96
C LYS A 84 -2.68 -17.17 -15.43
N TYR A 85 -2.53 -15.96 -15.98
CA TYR A 85 -2.98 -15.61 -17.34
C TYR A 85 -1.84 -15.32 -18.33
N SER A 86 -0.57 -15.51 -17.93
CA SER A 86 0.61 -15.37 -18.79
C SER A 86 0.95 -16.65 -19.58
N SER A 87 -0.05 -17.51 -19.83
CA SER A 87 0.07 -18.64 -20.77
C SER A 87 0.05 -18.19 -22.22
#